data_AF-A0A353U0R9-F1
#
_entry.id   AF-A0A353U0R9-F1
#
_cell.length_a   1.000
_cell.length_b   1.000
_cell.length_c   1.000
_cell.angle_alpha   90.00
_cell.angle_beta   90.00
_cell.angle_gamma   90.00
#
_symmetry.space_group_name_H-M   'P 1'
#
loop_
_entity.id
_entity.type
_entity.pdbx_description
1 polymer ?
#
loop_
_entity_poly.entity_id
_entity_poly.type
_entity_poly.pdbx_seq_one_letter_code
_entity_poly.pdbx_strand_id
1 'polypeptide(L)' 'KVKISVMQKIINVSEASLLDKINNILEEEMIVGFTTDGKPLTKEQYNNRLLVAENQIKSGDFIT' A
#
# COMPACT_ATOMS: atom_id res chain seq x y z
N LYS A 1 1.86 -23.29 8.37
CA LYS A 1 3.29 -23.65 8.46
C LYS A 1 4.21 -22.57 7.90
N VAL A 2 4.03 -22.13 6.64
CA VAL A 2 4.87 -21.08 6.01
C VAL A 2 4.80 -19.71 6.72
N LYS A 3 3.59 -19.22 7.03
CA LYS A 3 3.41 -17.91 7.69
C LYS A 3 4.24 -17.73 8.97
N ILE A 4 4.20 -18.73 9.87
CA ILE A 4 4.96 -18.72 11.13
C ILE A 4 6.47 -18.74 10.88
N SER A 5 6.92 -19.56 9.93
CA SER A 5 8.35 -19.63 9.58
C SER A 5 8.86 -18.30 9.02
N VAL A 6 8.06 -17.60 8.20
CA VAL A 6 8.41 -16.27 7.69
C VAL A 6 8.48 -15.24 8.82
N MET A 7 7.48 -15.21 9.72
CA MET A 7 7.50 -14.30 10.87
C MET A 7 8.74 -14.51 11.75
N GLN A 8 9.07 -15.77 12.06
CA GLN A 8 10.27 -16.09 12.85
C GLN A 8 11.55 -15.60 12.19
N LYS A 9 11.66 -15.71 10.86
CA LYS A 9 12.81 -15.16 10.12
C LYS A 9 12.87 -13.64 10.23
N ILE A 10 11.76 -12.94 10.05
CA ILE A 10 11.69 -11.46 10.13
C ILE A 10 12.05 -10.96 11.53
N ILE A 11 11.50 -11.59 12.59
CA ILE A 11 11.77 -11.21 14.00
C ILE A 11 13.26 -11.33 14.34
N ASN A 12 13.97 -12.27 13.72
CA ASN A 12 15.39 -12.51 13.96
C ASN A 12 16.32 -11.63 13.10
N VAL A 13 15.80 -10.80 12.19
CA VAL A 13 16.63 -9.87 11.42
C VAL A 13 17.07 -8.72 12.32
N SER A 14 18.38 -8.56 12.50
CA SER A 14 18.98 -7.46 13.26
C SER A 14 19.56 -6.35 12.38
N GLU A 15 19.80 -6.62 11.09
CA GLU A 15 20.35 -5.64 10.16
C GLU A 15 19.26 -4.66 9.70
N ALA A 16 19.41 -3.38 10.06
CA ALA A 16 18.46 -2.33 9.71
C ALA A 16 18.22 -2.23 8.19
N SER A 17 19.28 -2.32 7.39
CA SER A 17 19.19 -2.24 5.91
C SER A 17 18.31 -3.34 5.31
N LEU A 18 18.27 -4.51 5.95
CA LEU A 18 17.45 -5.63 5.50
C LEU A 18 16.01 -5.48 5.99
N LEU A 19 15.80 -4.98 7.21
CA LEU A 19 14.47 -4.64 7.73
C LEU A 19 13.78 -3.58 6.84
N ASP A 20 14.51 -2.56 6.40
CA ASP A 20 13.98 -1.53 5.50
C ASP A 20 13.51 -2.11 4.16
N LYS A 21 14.30 -3.03 3.58
CA LYS A 21 13.91 -3.73 2.34
C LYS A 21 12.67 -4.59 2.54
N ILE A 22 12.58 -5.31 3.65
CA ILE A 22 11.40 -6.12 4.00
C ILE A 22 10.18 -5.21 4.17
N ASN A 23 10.32 -4.07 4.87
CA ASN A 23 9.24 -3.12 5.07
C ASN A 23 8.71 -2.59 3.74
N ASN A 24 9.60 -2.17 2.82
CA ASN A 24 9.19 -1.66 1.51
C ASN A 24 8.38 -2.69 0.71
N ILE A 25 8.81 -3.95 0.68
CA ILE A 25 8.06 -5.03 0.00
C ILE A 25 6.69 -5.23 0.63
N LEU A 26 6.60 -5.18 1.97
CA LEU A 26 5.32 -5.35 2.67
C LEU A 26 4.38 -4.15 2.47
N GLU A 27 4.93 -2.93 2.36
CA GLU A 27 4.14 -1.72 2.10
C GLU A 27 3.53 -1.69 0.70
N GLU A 28 4.20 -2.22 -0.32
CA GLU A 28 3.68 -2.29 -1.70
C GLU A 28 2.40 -3.12 -1.79
N GLU A 29 2.35 -4.23 -1.06
CA GLU A 29 1.22 -5.17 -1.03
C GLU A 29 0.17 -4.83 0.04
N MET A 30 0.42 -3.80 0.86
CA MET A 30 -0.47 -3.44 1.96
C MET A 30 -1.76 -2.82 1.43
N ILE A 31 -2.89 -3.41 1.81
CA ILE A 31 -4.21 -2.82 1.59
C ILE A 31 -4.42 -1.68 2.58
N VAL A 32 -4.59 -0.46 2.07
CA VAL A 32 -4.76 0.76 2.87
C VAL A 32 -6.19 1.29 2.89
N GLY A 33 -7.08 0.72 2.06
CA GLY A 33 -8.47 1.15 1.99
C GLY A 33 -9.31 0.27 1.09
N PHE A 34 -10.57 0.65 0.96
CA PHE A 34 -11.53 -0.02 0.08
C PHE A 34 -12.28 1.02 -0.76
N THR A 35 -12.62 0.63 -1.99
CA THR A 35 -13.54 1.40 -2.83
C THR A 35 -14.97 1.33 -2.31
N THR A 36 -15.86 2.15 -2.86
CA THR A 36 -17.29 2.16 -2.50
C THR A 36 -18.02 0.86 -2.85
N ASP A 37 -17.50 0.10 -3.81
CA ASP A 37 -17.93 -1.27 -4.15
C ASP A 37 -17.18 -2.36 -3.37
N GLY A 38 -16.38 -1.98 -2.36
CA GLY A 38 -15.71 -2.92 -1.45
C GLY A 38 -14.45 -3.57 -1.99
N LYS A 39 -13.87 -3.09 -3.10
CA LYS A 39 -12.61 -3.61 -3.62
C LYS A 39 -11.42 -3.06 -2.83
N PRO A 40 -10.45 -3.89 -2.45
CA PRO A 40 -9.26 -3.45 -1.72
C PRO A 40 -8.39 -2.53 -2.59
N LEU A 41 -7.73 -1.56 -1.96
CA LEU A 41 -6.77 -0.66 -2.58
C LEU A 41 -5.41 -0.82 -1.92
N THR A 42 -4.38 -1.05 -2.74
CA THR A 42 -2.98 -0.89 -2.29
C THR A 42 -2.66 0.58 -2.07
N LYS A 43 -1.56 0.87 -1.36
CA LYS A 43 -1.08 2.24 -1.16
C LYS A 43 -0.87 2.99 -2.48
N GLU A 44 -0.28 2.32 -3.47
CA GLU A 44 -0.07 2.88 -4.80
C GLU A 44 -1.39 3.21 -5.49
N GLN A 45 -2.34 2.28 -5.50
CA GLN A 45 -3.66 2.49 -6.12
C GLN A 45 -4.44 3.61 -5.45
N TYR A 46 -4.37 3.71 -4.12
CA TYR A 46 -5.00 4.79 -3.37
C TYR A 46 -4.39 6.15 -3.74
N ASN A 47 -3.06 6.26 -3.76
CA ASN A 47 -2.37 7.50 -4.12
C ASN A 47 -2.65 7.92 -5.57
N ASN A 48 -2.67 6.97 -6.50
CA ASN A 48 -3.03 7.24 -7.90
C ASN A 48 -4.45 7.79 -8.01
N ARG A 49 -5.41 7.28 -7.24
CA ARG A 49 -6.78 7.82 -7.20
C ARG A 49 -6.83 9.24 -6.68
N LEU A 50 -6.03 9.58 -5.65
CA LEU A 50 -5.94 10.95 -5.13
C LEU A 50 -5.38 11.91 -6.20
N LEU A 51 -4.30 11.53 -6.88
CA LEU A 51 -3.73 12.32 -7.98
C LEU A 51 -4.74 12.58 -9.10
N VAL A 52 -5.52 11.56 -9.48
CA VAL A 52 -6.59 11.72 -10.48
C VAL A 52 -7.65 12.71 -9.98
N ALA A 53 -8.10 12.58 -8.72
CA ALA A 53 -9.09 13.49 -8.15
C ALA A 53 -8.57 14.94 -8.07
N GLU A 54 -7.31 15.15 -7.68
CA GLU A 54 -6.68 16.47 -7.67
C GLU A 54 -6.63 17.10 -9.07
N ASN A 55 -6.35 16.29 -10.11
CA ASN A 55 -6.32 16.78 -11.49
C ASN A 55 -7.72 17.11 -12.01
N GLN A 56 -8.75 16.31 -11.67
CA GLN A 56 -10.15 16.60 -12.01
C GLN A 56 -10.63 17.91 -11.34
N ILE A 57 -10.25 18.13 -10.08
CA ILE A 57 -10.54 19.39 -9.37
C ILE A 57 -9.86 20.56 -10.09
N LYS A 58 -8.60 20.41 -10.51
CA LYS A 58 -7.87 21.45 -11.25
C LYS A 58 -8.45 21.73 -12.63
N SER A 59 -8.93 20.71 -13.35
CA SER A 59 -9.50 20.88 -14.70
C SER A 59 -10.92 21.42 -14.70
N GLY A 60 -11.62 21.37 -13.55
CA GLY A 60 -13.04 21.70 -13.48
C GLY A 60 -13.97 20.55 -13.87
N ASP A 61 -13.41 19.35 -14.13
CA ASP A 61 -14.16 18.14 -14.51
C ASP A 61 -14.59 17.34 -13.27
N PHE A 62 -15.35 17.97 -12.36
CA PHE A 62 -16.01 17.26 -11.27
C PHE A 62 -17.48 17.02 -11.63
N ILE A 63 -17.90 15.75 -11.53
CA ILE A 63 -19.30 15.37 -11.71
C ILE A 63 -20.11 16.06 -10.60
N THR A 64 -20.99 16.97 -11.01
CA THR A 64 -21.99 17.62 -10.13
C THR A 64 -23.20 16.71 -9.96
#